data_AF-A0A166HUK5-F1
#
_entry.id   AF-A0A166HUK5-F1
#
_cell.length_a   1.000
_cell.length_b   1.000
_cell.length_c   1.000
_cell.angle_alpha   90.00
_cell.angle_beta   90.00
_cell.angle_gamma   90.00
#
_symmetry.space_group_name_H-M   'P 1'
#
loop_
_entity.id
_entity.type
_entity.pdbx_description
1 polymer ?
#
loop_
_entity_poly.entity_id
_entity_poly.type
_entity_poly.pdbx_seq_one_letter_code
_entity_poly.pdbx_strand_id
1 'polypeptide(L)' 'MLSLPAPLDAHAVAAALLQEGLLVATLHEYAFSGRASTEALVLGYGHAGDLELSSALALVDRTVRALSRGIPGG' A
#
# COMPACT_ATOMS: atom_id res chain seq x y z
N MET A 1 3.04 -3.49 8.88
CA MET A 1 2.76 -4.13 7.57
C MET A 1 1.26 -4.13 7.37
N LEU A 2 0.80 -3.70 6.20
CA LEU A 2 -0.62 -3.64 5.84
C LEU A 2 -0.87 -4.62 4.68
N SER A 3 -1.62 -5.69 4.92
CA SER A 3 -2.01 -6.64 3.88
C SER A 3 -3.09 -6.06 2.97
N LEU A 4 -2.98 -6.33 1.67
CA LEU A 4 -3.95 -5.88 0.68
C LEU A 4 -4.96 -7.00 0.37
N PRO A 5 -6.23 -6.65 0.13
CA PRO A 5 -7.22 -7.62 -0.34
C PRO A 5 -6.90 -8.04 -1.78
N ALA A 6 -7.02 -9.34 -2.07
CA ALA A 6 -6.94 -9.81 -3.45
C ALA A 6 -8.08 -9.19 -4.30
N PRO A 7 -7.84 -8.90 -5.59
CA PRO A 7 -6.62 -9.16 -6.37
C PRO A 7 -5.68 -7.93 -6.48
N LEU A 8 -5.63 -7.05 -5.47
CA LEU A 8 -4.76 -5.87 -5.54
C LEU A 8 -3.27 -6.23 -5.49
N ASP A 9 -2.51 -5.72 -6.45
CA ASP A 9 -1.06 -5.80 -6.51
C ASP A 9 -0.40 -4.68 -5.68
N ALA A 10 0.55 -5.03 -4.82
CA ALA A 10 1.21 -4.09 -3.92
C ALA A 10 2.04 -3.02 -4.65
N HIS A 11 2.66 -3.33 -5.78
CA HIS A 11 3.40 -2.34 -6.58
C HIS A 11 2.44 -1.36 -7.25
N ALA A 12 1.29 -1.83 -7.74
CA ALA A 12 0.26 -0.96 -8.31
C ALA A 12 -0.30 0.01 -7.26
N VAL A 13 -0.58 -0.47 -6.04
CA VAL A 13 -1.02 0.38 -4.93
C VAL A 13 0.08 1.37 -4.52
N ALA A 14 1.33 0.93 -4.39
CA ALA A 14 2.46 1.80 -4.05
C ALA A 14 2.68 2.89 -5.11
N ALA A 15 2.57 2.55 -6.39
CA ALA A 15 2.69 3.52 -7.48
C ALA A 15 1.56 4.56 -7.44
N ALA A 16 0.32 4.14 -7.17
CA ALA A 16 -0.81 5.07 -7.02
C ALA A 16 -0.61 6.02 -5.83
N LEU A 17 -0.17 5.51 -4.68
CA LEU A 17 0.12 6.32 -3.50
C LEU A 17 1.27 7.31 -3.73
N LEU A 18 2.28 6.92 -4.50
CA LEU A 18 3.37 7.81 -4.88
C LEU A 18 2.87 8.99 -5.74
N GLN A 19 1.90 8.77 -6.64
CA GLN A 19 1.27 9.86 -7.39
C GLN A 19 0.50 10.84 -6.48
N GLU A 20 0.00 10.35 -5.34
CA GLU A 20 -0.65 11.17 -4.31
C GLU A 20 0.34 11.73 -3.28
N GLY A 21 1.65 11.55 -3.49
CA GLY A 21 2.71 12.12 -2.64
C GLY A 21 3.07 11.27 -1.41
N LEU A 22 2.55 10.05 -1.28
CA LEU A 22 2.85 9.14 -0.18
C LEU A 22 3.81 8.04 -0.64
N LEU A 23 5.04 8.09 -0.13
CA LEU A 23 6.04 7.05 -0.35
C LEU A 23 5.80 5.87 0.60
N VAL A 24 5.63 4.68 0.04
CA VAL A 24 5.52 3.40 0.77
C VAL A 24 6.41 2.36 0.10
N ALA A 25 6.88 1.39 0.87
CA ALA A 25 7.60 0.23 0.33
C ALA A 25 6.65 -0.97 0.20
N THR A 26 6.97 -1.89 -0.70
CA THR A 26 6.24 -3.16 -0.84
C THR A 26 6.92 -4.26 -0.03
N LEU A 27 6.17 -5.27 0.42
CA LEU A 27 6.77 -6.43 1.12
C LEU A 27 7.75 -7.21 0.22
N HIS A 28 7.57 -7.14 -1.11
CA HIS A 28 8.45 -7.77 -2.09
C HIS A 28 9.91 -7.32 -1.98
N GLU A 29 10.15 -6.04 -1.66
CA GLU A 29 11.49 -5.48 -1.48
C GLU A 29 12.24 -6.09 -0.28
N TYR A 30 11.51 -6.67 0.68
CA TYR A 30 12.05 -7.31 1.87
C TYR A 30 12.04 -8.84 1.79
N ALA A 31 11.50 -9.42 0.71
CA ALA A 31 11.47 -10.85 0.53
C ALA A 31 12.86 -11.36 0.09
N PHE A 32 13.51 -12.15 0.94
CA PHE A 32 14.83 -12.74 0.63
C PHE A 32 14.85 -13.56 -0.67
N SER A 33 13.74 -14.24 -0.97
CA SER A 33 13.55 -15.03 -2.20
C SER A 33 13.16 -14.20 -3.43
N GLY A 34 12.96 -12.88 -3.29
CA GLY A 34 12.36 -12.02 -4.31
C GLY A 34 10.87 -12.28 -4.56
N ARG A 35 10.21 -13.12 -3.74
CA ARG A 35 8.77 -13.42 -3.85
C ARG A 35 8.11 -13.29 -2.48
N ALA A 36 7.15 -12.38 -2.35
CA ALA A 36 6.29 -12.35 -1.18
C ALA A 36 5.11 -13.32 -1.38
N SER A 37 4.69 -14.01 -0.32
CA SER A 37 3.50 -14.89 -0.35
C SER A 37 2.18 -14.11 -0.25
N THR A 38 2.27 -12.79 -0.08
CA THR A 38 1.13 -11.92 0.22
C THR A 38 1.41 -10.52 -0.29
N GLU A 39 0.41 -9.93 -0.93
CA GLU A 39 0.43 -8.52 -1.32
C GLU A 39 0.29 -7.64 -0.08
N ALA A 40 1.34 -6.89 0.24
CA ALA A 40 1.37 -6.05 1.43
C ALA A 40 2.27 -4.83 1.25
N LEU A 41 1.90 -3.75 1.95
CA LEU A 41 2.68 -2.53 2.07
C LEU A 41 3.43 -2.51 3.40
N VAL A 42 4.65 -1.99 3.36
CA VAL A 42 5.48 -1.69 4.52
C VAL A 42 5.43 -0.18 4.75
N LEU A 43 4.90 0.21 5.92
CA LEU A 43 4.75 1.60 6.34
C LEU A 43 5.79 1.91 7.41
N GLY A 44 6.72 2.82 7.11
CA GLY A 44 7.65 3.37 8.10
C GLY A 44 7.06 4.65 8.69
N TYR A 45 6.82 4.68 10.01
CA TYR A 45 6.18 5.81 10.69
C TYR A 45 7.00 6.35 11.88
N GLY A 46 8.24 5.91 12.06
CA GLY A 46 9.06 6.26 13.22
C GLY A 46 9.39 7.75 13.39
N HIS A 47 9.17 8.56 12.35
CA HIS A 47 9.38 10.01 12.36
C HIS A 47 8.09 10.82 12.15
N ALA A 48 6.95 10.16 11.92
CA ALA A 48 5.70 10.83 11.59
C ALA A 48 4.93 11.21 12.87
N GLY A 49 4.37 12.42 12.90
CA GLY A 49 3.44 12.81 13.96
C GLY A 49 2.05 12.18 13.78
N ASP A 50 1.24 12.11 14.83
CA ASP A 50 -0.07 11.45 14.81
C ASP A 50 -1.00 11.96 13.69
N LEU A 51 -1.00 13.27 13.43
CA LEU A 51 -1.81 13.89 12.39
C LEU A 51 -1.35 13.52 10.98
N GLU A 52 -0.03 13.43 10.78
CA GLU A 52 0.58 13.01 9.52
C GLU A 52 0.29 11.53 9.27
N LEU A 53 0.47 10.68 10.29
CA LEU A 53 0.16 9.26 10.21
C LEU A 53 -1.33 9.01 9.91
N SER A 54 -2.23 9.71 10.59
CA SER A 54 -3.68 9.61 10.35
C SER A 54 -4.04 10.00 8.92
N SER A 55 -3.48 11.10 8.42
CA SER A 55 -3.71 11.56 7.05
C SER A 55 -3.17 10.57 6.01
N ALA A 56 -1.98 10.00 6.26
CA ALA A 56 -1.40 8.97 5.40
C ALA A 56 -2.26 7.69 5.37
N LEU A 57 -2.77 7.24 6.51
CA LEU A 57 -3.65 6.06 6.58
C LEU A 57 -4.99 6.30 5.87
N ALA A 58 -5.55 7.51 5.97
CA ALA A 58 -6.76 7.88 5.23
C ALA A 58 -6.54 7.88 3.72
N LEU A 59 -5.36 8.33 3.27
CA LEU A 59 -4.96 8.26 1.86
C LEU A 59 -4.86 6.82 1.39
N VAL A 60 -4.17 5.96 2.15
CA VAL A 60 -4.05 4.52 1.86
C VAL A 60 -5.41 3.85 1.71
N ASP A 61 -6.32 4.05 2.67
CA ASP A 61 -7.67 3.47 2.61
C ASP A 61 -8.44 3.94 1.37
N ARG A 62 -8.38 5.24 1.06
CA ARG A 62 -9.04 5.81 -0.13
C ARG A 62 -8.50 5.21 -1.42
N THR A 63 -7.18 5.14 -1.59
CA THR A 63 -6.53 4.63 -2.81
C THR A 63 -6.82 3.14 -2.98
N VAL A 64 -6.72 2.35 -1.91
CA VAL A 64 -7.07 0.91 -1.93
C VAL A 64 -8.53 0.71 -2.35
N ARG A 65 -9.47 1.46 -1.75
CA ARG A 65 -10.89 1.37 -2.14
C ARG A 65 -11.14 1.78 -3.60
N ALA A 66 -10.43 2.80 -4.09
CA ALA A 66 -10.56 3.24 -5.48
C ALA A 66 -10.10 2.14 -6.45
N LEU A 67 -8.95 1.52 -6.18
CA LEU A 67 -8.41 0.44 -6.99
C LEU A 67 -9.27 -0.84 -6.90
N SER A 68 -9.76 -1.20 -5.71
CA SER A 68 -10.67 -2.34 -5.55
C SER A 68 -11.95 -2.21 -6.38
N ARG A 69 -12.49 -1.00 -6.54
CA ARG A 69 -13.68 -0.76 -7.39
C ARG A 69 -13.39 -0.79 -8.88
N GLY A 70 -12.15 -0.53 -9.28
CA GLY A 70 -11.72 -0.53 -10.69
C GLY A 70 -11.42 -1.92 -11.25
N ILE A 71 -11.38 -2.95 -10.40
CA ILE A 71 -11.20 -4.34 -10.81
C ILE A 71 -12.57 -4.88 -11.24
N PRO A 72 -12.82 -5.11 -12.55
CA PRO A 72 -14.01 -5.83 -12.97
C PRO A 72 -13.99 -7.21 -12.32
N GLY A 73 -15.09 -7.58 -11.65
CA GLY A 73 -15.22 -8.88 -11.01
C GLY A 73 -14.87 -10.00 -12.00
N GLY A 74 -13.94 -10.86 -11.59
CA GLY A 74 -13.61 -12.09 -12.31
C GLY A 74 -14.77 -13.08 -12.33
#